data_AF-A0A382YWQ6-F1
#
_entry.id   AF-A0A382YWQ6-F1
#
_cell.length_a   1.000
_cell.length_b   1.000
_cell.length_c   1.000
_cell.angle_alpha   90.00
_cell.angle_beta   90.00
_cell.angle_gamma   90.00
#
_symmetry.space_group_name_H-M   'P 1'
#
loop_
_entity.id
_entity.type
_entity.pdbx_description
1 polymer ?
#
loop_
_entity_poly.entity_id
_entity_poly.type
_entity_poly.pdbx_seq_one_letter_code
_entity_poly.pdbx_strand_id
1 'polypeptide(L)' 'MTAAGGLPPVGDPESPAATHVSPRYISRGPEETGATNLVTGVLADYRSYDTLGETAVICAAGLACWLILGARWREDGGAQ' A
#
# COMPACT_ATOMS: atom_id res chain seq x y z
N MET A 1 -4.60 -6.25 24.60
CA MET A 1 -5.04 -5.29 23.57
C MET A 1 -4.90 -5.98 22.22
N THR A 2 -5.92 -6.73 21.81
CA THR A 2 -5.96 -7.42 20.51
C THR A 2 -6.60 -6.47 19.49
N ALA A 3 -5.87 -6.09 18.44
CA ALA A 3 -6.33 -5.15 17.41
C ALA A 3 -7.66 -5.56 16.73
N ALA A 4 -8.01 -6.84 16.78
CA ALA A 4 -9.24 -7.38 16.22
C ALA A 4 -10.51 -7.14 17.06
N GLY A 5 -10.38 -6.81 18.36
CA GLY A 5 -11.54 -6.73 19.27
C GLY A 5 -12.48 -5.54 19.03
N GLY A 6 -12.05 -4.55 18.26
CA GLY A 6 -12.84 -3.34 17.93
C GLY A 6 -13.30 -3.26 16.49
N LEU A 7 -13.10 -4.31 15.68
CA LEU A 7 -13.56 -4.31 14.29
C LEU A 7 -15.03 -4.73 14.20
N PRO A 8 -15.80 -4.13 13.28
CA PRO A 8 -17.15 -4.57 13.01
C PRO A 8 -17.16 -6.03 12.51
N PRO A 9 -18.26 -6.76 12.73
CA PRO A 9 -18.40 -8.11 12.20
C PRO A 9 -18.26 -8.11 10.67
N VAL A 10 -17.70 -9.19 10.13
CA VAL A 10 -17.52 -9.34 8.69
C VAL A 10 -18.87 -9.25 8.00
N GLY A 11 -18.97 -8.40 6.99
CA GLY A 11 -20.20 -8.20 6.22
C GLY A 11 -21.23 -7.28 6.86
N ASP A 12 -20.90 -6.58 7.96
CA ASP A 12 -21.78 -5.59 8.58
C ASP A 12 -22.07 -4.41 7.62
N PRO A 13 -23.33 -4.24 7.18
CA PRO A 13 -23.72 -3.14 6.29
C PRO A 13 -23.60 -1.77 6.96
N GLU A 14 -23.65 -1.71 8.30
CA GLU A 14 -23.52 -0.48 9.08
C GLU A 14 -22.06 -0.13 9.41
N SER A 15 -21.10 -0.93 8.93
CA SER A 15 -19.69 -0.64 9.12
C SER A 15 -19.29 0.70 8.49
N PRO A 16 -18.38 1.49 9.10
CA PRO A 16 -17.97 2.78 8.56
C PRO A 16 -17.46 2.73 7.11
N ALA A 17 -16.82 1.63 6.73
CA ALA A 17 -16.37 1.40 5.37
C ALA A 17 -17.54 1.23 4.39
N ALA A 18 -18.61 0.55 4.79
CA ALA A 18 -19.79 0.29 3.96
C ALA A 18 -20.73 1.49 3.86
N THR A 19 -20.87 2.30 4.91
CA THR A 19 -21.82 3.43 4.94
C THR A 19 -21.22 4.75 4.46
N HIS A 20 -19.92 4.97 4.67
CA HIS A 20 -19.29 6.27 4.39
C HIS A 20 -18.34 6.21 3.19
N VAL A 21 -17.35 5.31 3.23
CA VAL A 21 -16.23 5.32 2.28
C VAL A 21 -16.59 4.67 0.95
N SER A 22 -17.19 3.47 0.99
CA SER A 22 -17.54 2.72 -0.22
C SER A 22 -18.55 3.45 -1.12
N PRO A 23 -19.67 4.01 -0.60
CA PRO A 23 -20.64 4.70 -1.44
C PRO A 23 -20.04 5.94 -2.12
N ARG A 24 -19.15 6.66 -1.43
CA ARG A 24 -18.45 7.83 -1.98
C ARG A 24 -17.54 7.45 -3.15
N TYR A 25 -16.69 6.44 -2.98
CA TYR A 25 -15.79 6.00 -4.05
C TYR A 25 -16.55 5.39 -5.23
N ILE A 26 -17.60 4.60 -4.99
CA ILE A 26 -18.38 3.98 -6.07
C ILE A 26 -19.11 5.04 -6.90
N SER A 27 -19.76 6.01 -6.24
CA SER A 27 -20.58 7.01 -6.94
C SER A 27 -19.77 8.07 -7.68
N ARG A 28 -18.59 8.42 -7.16
CA ARG A 28 -17.85 9.60 -7.63
C ARG A 28 -16.43 9.33 -8.07
N GLY A 29 -15.88 8.16 -7.71
CA GLY A 29 -14.57 7.71 -8.16
C GLY A 29 -14.40 7.76 -9.68
N PRO A 30 -15.35 7.27 -10.50
CA PRO A 30 -15.19 7.30 -11.96
C PRO A 30 -15.02 8.71 -12.54
N GLU A 31 -15.73 9.71 -11.99
CA GLU A 31 -15.67 11.11 -12.44
C GLU A 31 -14.39 11.81 -11.93
N GLU A 32 -13.99 11.55 -10.68
CA GLU A 32 -12.85 12.22 -10.04
C GLU A 32 -11.49 11.65 -10.45
N THR A 33 -11.42 10.35 -10.74
CA THR A 33 -10.17 9.64 -11.09
C THR A 33 -10.01 9.38 -12.58
N GLY A 34 -11.13 9.33 -13.33
CA GLY A 34 -11.14 8.86 -14.73
C GLY A 34 -10.79 7.38 -14.90
N ALA A 35 -10.50 6.66 -13.82
CA ALA A 35 -10.13 5.25 -13.86
C ALA A 35 -11.38 4.38 -13.99
N THR A 36 -11.38 3.45 -14.94
CA THR A 36 -12.44 2.43 -15.06
C THR A 36 -12.39 1.42 -13.90
N ASN A 37 -11.20 1.17 -13.36
CA ASN A 37 -11.02 0.29 -12.21
C ASN A 37 -11.08 1.09 -10.91
N LEU A 38 -12.11 0.84 -10.10
CA LEU A 38 -12.34 1.51 -8.82
C LEU A 38 -11.13 1.38 -7.86
N VAL A 39 -10.57 0.18 -7.74
CA VAL A 39 -9.47 -0.08 -6.80
C VAL A 39 -8.22 0.67 -7.23
N THR A 40 -7.88 0.61 -8.53
CA THR A 40 -6.74 1.35 -9.07
C THR A 40 -6.92 2.86 -8.90
N GLY A 41 -8.11 3.41 -9.18
CA GLY A 41 -8.40 4.83 -8.96
C GLY A 41 -8.29 5.23 -7.48
N VAL A 42 -8.77 4.39 -6.55
CA VAL A 42 -8.62 4.66 -5.11
C VAL A 42 -7.17 4.66 -4.67
N LEU A 43 -6.38 3.67 -5.08
CA LEU A 43 -4.96 3.58 -4.70
C LEU A 43 -4.13 4.70 -5.34
N ALA A 44 -4.40 5.05 -6.60
CA ALA A 44 -3.61 6.01 -7.35
C ALA A 44 -3.95 7.47 -7.04
N ASP A 45 -5.22 7.80 -6.77
CA ASP A 45 -5.65 9.19 -6.60
C ASP A 45 -6.06 9.52 -5.16
N TYR A 46 -6.94 8.72 -4.53
CA TYR A 46 -7.43 9.02 -3.18
C TYR A 46 -6.47 8.60 -2.06
N ARG A 47 -5.72 7.51 -2.24
CA ARG A 47 -4.79 6.93 -1.25
C ARG A 47 -3.36 6.80 -1.79
N SER A 48 -3.00 7.69 -2.70
CA SER A 48 -1.69 7.72 -3.38
C SER A 48 -0.50 7.75 -2.43
N TYR A 49 -0.63 8.43 -1.29
CA TYR A 49 0.44 8.53 -0.29
C TYR A 49 0.76 7.20 0.39
N ASP A 50 -0.24 6.34 0.59
CA ASP A 50 -0.09 5.02 1.21
C ASP A 50 0.71 4.09 0.27
N THR A 51 0.31 4.03 -1.01
CA THR A 51 1.02 3.26 -2.05
C THR A 51 2.41 3.82 -2.37
N LEU A 52 2.59 5.15 -2.31
CA LEU A 52 3.91 5.77 -2.44
C LEU A 52 4.83 5.34 -1.29
N GLY A 53 4.30 5.32 -0.06
CA GLY A 53 5.01 4.85 1.13
C GLY A 53 5.42 3.38 1.01
N GLU A 54 4.49 2.51 0.60
CA GLU A 54 4.77 1.10 0.32
C GLU A 54 5.90 0.93 -0.70
N THR A 55 5.83 1.67 -1.82
CA THR A 55 6.86 1.64 -2.86
C THR A 55 8.22 2.11 -2.35
N ALA A 56 8.25 3.16 -1.53
CA ALA A 56 9.47 3.67 -0.92
C ALA A 56 10.11 2.64 0.03
N VAL A 57 9.30 1.94 0.83
CA VAL A 57 9.77 0.87 1.72
C VAL A 57 10.39 -0.28 0.92
N ILE A 58 9.71 -0.75 -0.14
CA ILE A 58 10.24 -1.82 -0.99
C ILE A 58 11.52 -1.37 -1.71
N CYS A 59 11.58 -0.14 -2.19
CA CYS A 59 12.77 0.43 -2.81
C CYS A 59 13.95 0.46 -1.83
N ALA A 60 13.74 0.96 -0.61
CA ALA A 60 14.75 0.99 0.44
C ALA A 60 15.23 -0.41 0.82
N ALA A 61 14.32 -1.39 0.92
CA ALA A 61 14.67 -2.79 1.16
C ALA A 61 15.53 -3.37 0.02
N GLY A 62 15.17 -3.09 -1.24
CA GLY A 62 15.95 -3.49 -2.40
C GLY A 62 17.37 -2.91 -2.40
N LEU A 63 17.49 -1.61 -2.10
CA LEU A 63 18.78 -0.93 -1.95
C LEU A 63 19.61 -1.52 -0.81
N ALA A 64 19.00 -1.79 0.34
CA ALA A 64 19.67 -2.41 1.48
C ALA A 64 20.23 -3.80 1.11
N CYS A 65 19.43 -4.64 0.47
CA CYS A 65 19.86 -5.94 -0.03
C CYS A 65 21.03 -5.81 -1.03
N TRP A 66 20.94 -4.89 -1.98
CA TRP A 66 21.99 -4.67 -2.98
C TRP A 66 23.31 -4.23 -2.33
N LEU A 67 23.26 -3.32 -1.36
CA LEU A 67 24.45 -2.87 -0.63
C LEU A 67 25.07 -3.97 0.22
N ILE A 68 24.26 -4.75 0.95
CA ILE A 68 24.76 -5.86 1.78
C ILE A 68 25.40 -6.93 0.92
N LEU A 69 24.73 -7.35 -0.16
CA LEU A 69 25.29 -8.36 -1.06
C LEU A 69 26.53 -7.82 -1.79
N GLY A 70 26.47 -6.61 -2.33
CA GLY A 70 27.58 -5.96 -3.03
C GLY A 70 28.81 -5.70 -2.15
N ALA A 71 28.64 -5.49 -0.84
CA ALA A 71 29.74 -5.38 0.11
C ALA A 71 30.51 -6.71 0.25
N ARG A 72 29.81 -7.85 0.34
CA ARG A 72 30.45 -9.18 0.45
C ARG A 72 31.34 -9.50 -0.76
N TRP A 73 30.91 -9.13 -1.97
CA TRP A 73 31.71 -9.30 -3.18
C TRP A 73 33.05 -8.56 -3.15
N ARG A 74 33.16 -7.43 -2.43
CA ARG A 74 34.42 -6.68 -2.32
C ARG A 74 35.39 -7.29 -1.32
N GLU A 75 34.89 -7.90 -0.25
CA GLU A 75 35.71 -8.59 0.76
C GLU A 75 36.37 -9.85 0.16
N ASP A 76 35.60 -10.65 -0.58
CA ASP A 76 36.11 -11.87 -1.22
C ASP A 76 37.10 -11.58 -2.36
N GLY A 77 36.98 -10.43 -3.04
CA GLY A 77 37.91 -9.99 -4.09
C GLY A 77 39.17 -9.28 -3.59
N GLY A 78 39.17 -8.78 -2.34
CA GLY A 78 40.29 -8.09 -1.70
C GLY A 78 41.15 -8.97 -0.80
N ALA A 79 40.77 -10.24 -0.60
CA ALA A 79 41.54 -11.24 0.14
C ALA A 79 42.56 -12.01 -0.72
N GLN A 80 43.14 -11.36 -1.74
CA GLN A 80 44.23 -11.89 -2.57
C GLN A 80 45.51 -11.08 -2.38
#